data_AF-A0A916JLY0-F1
#
_entry.id   AF-A0A916JLY0-F1
#
_cell.length_a   1.000
_cell.length_b   1.000
_cell.length_c   1.000
_cell.angle_alpha   90.00
_cell.angle_beta   90.00
_cell.angle_gamma   90.00
#
_symmetry.space_group_name_H-M   'P 1'
#
loop_
_entity.id
_entity.type
_entity.pdbx_description
1 polymer ?
#
loop_
_entity_poly.entity_id
_entity_poly.type
_entity_poly.pdbx_seq_one_letter_code
_entity_poly.pdbx_strand_id
1 'polypeptide(L)'
;MNRLVLILIVMLGVNAMAQEAAKKALLTIEEHAYFKKFNKKWKKTKEVDWEKSVQEAESIEELNKLFNEYSDLFAQTSSFSMGNSTATNEIEFIEYMIKVEGVLANDFAPDWSEEDRMKWRGELEEFMVLEKENKKKKDQMARFQKMTAMVADFSKKFPKIWEDSKESAFENTSSIAIVGGSEIAVTKDQYGVASLSVFFDTEDDAKMAEKLMEELVLIIEENVEKGYKQGNDMDAEYTGSMRKKYQFEGEKFAETAKKPTVAIGVLKNKKGVKVVVTEPVFGH
;
A
#
# COMPACT_ATOMS: atom_id res chain seq x y z
N MET A 1 -15.33 -20.82 6.60
CA MET A 1 -14.51 -20.90 5.36
C MET A 1 -15.34 -20.23 4.27
N ASN A 2 -15.05 -18.98 3.83
CA ASN A 2 -15.63 -18.36 2.59
C ASN A 2 -15.43 -16.84 2.37
N ARG A 3 -14.71 -16.07 3.21
CA ARG A 3 -14.37 -14.66 2.88
C ARG A 3 -12.89 -14.43 2.51
N LEU A 4 -11.97 -15.21 3.08
CA LEU A 4 -10.53 -15.15 2.75
C LEU A 4 -10.19 -15.77 1.39
N VAL A 5 -10.92 -16.80 0.96
CA VAL A 5 -10.69 -17.47 -0.34
C VAL A 5 -11.13 -16.58 -1.50
N LEU A 6 -12.22 -15.81 -1.35
CA LEU A 6 -12.66 -14.85 -2.38
C LEU A 6 -11.69 -13.67 -2.54
N ILE A 7 -11.07 -13.21 -1.45
CA ILE A 7 -10.06 -12.14 -1.50
C ILE A 7 -8.78 -12.65 -2.17
N LEU A 8 -8.34 -13.89 -1.89
CA LEU A 8 -7.19 -14.50 -2.56
C LEU A 8 -7.44 -14.75 -4.06
N ILE A 9 -8.65 -15.15 -4.45
CA ILE A 9 -9.01 -15.36 -5.87
C ILE A 9 -9.07 -14.03 -6.63
N VAL A 10 -9.53 -12.94 -6.01
CA VAL A 10 -9.48 -11.59 -6.62
C VAL A 10 -8.04 -11.07 -6.67
N MET A 11 -7.19 -11.35 -5.68
CA MET A 11 -5.79 -10.91 -5.72
C MET A 11 -4.89 -11.69 -6.69
N LEU A 12 -5.11 -13.00 -6.84
CA LEU A 12 -4.40 -13.85 -7.80
C LEU A 12 -4.94 -13.67 -9.22
N GLY A 13 -6.24 -13.40 -9.39
CA GLY A 13 -6.87 -13.20 -10.69
C GLY A 13 -6.42 -11.92 -11.41
N VAL A 14 -6.08 -10.87 -10.67
CA VAL A 14 -5.70 -9.57 -11.26
C VAL A 14 -4.28 -9.60 -11.84
N ASN A 15 -3.32 -10.18 -11.12
CA ASN A 15 -1.96 -10.33 -11.66
C ASN A 15 -1.93 -11.31 -12.84
N ALA A 16 -2.74 -12.37 -12.77
CA ALA A 16 -2.93 -13.29 -13.89
C ALA A 16 -3.57 -12.60 -15.11
N MET A 17 -4.52 -11.68 -14.93
CA MET A 17 -5.14 -10.93 -16.03
C MET A 17 -4.16 -9.97 -16.70
N ALA A 18 -3.34 -9.24 -15.94
CA ALA A 18 -2.33 -8.34 -16.51
C ALA A 18 -1.23 -9.11 -17.26
N GLN A 19 -0.76 -10.23 -16.71
CA GLN A 19 0.21 -11.11 -17.36
C GLN A 19 -0.38 -11.72 -18.64
N GLU A 20 -1.64 -12.16 -18.62
CA GLU A 20 -2.32 -12.68 -19.80
C GLU A 20 -2.52 -11.60 -20.89
N ALA A 21 -2.86 -10.38 -20.50
CA ALA A 21 -2.97 -9.25 -21.43
C ALA A 21 -1.61 -8.90 -22.05
N ALA A 22 -0.53 -8.90 -21.27
CA ALA A 22 0.83 -8.68 -21.76
C ALA A 22 1.28 -9.77 -22.75
N LYS A 23 1.01 -11.04 -22.43
CA LYS A 23 1.24 -12.18 -23.33
C LYS A 23 0.49 -12.03 -24.65
N LYS A 24 -0.81 -11.73 -24.58
CA LYS A 24 -1.65 -11.51 -25.76
C LYS A 24 -1.15 -10.34 -26.60
N ALA A 25 -0.78 -9.23 -25.98
CA ALA A 25 -0.24 -8.07 -26.69
C ALA A 25 1.02 -8.45 -27.50
N LEU A 26 1.96 -9.20 -26.89
CA LEU A 26 3.15 -9.69 -27.60
C LEU A 26 2.81 -10.62 -28.77
N LEU A 27 1.89 -11.56 -28.56
CA LEU A 27 1.45 -12.48 -29.61
C LEU A 27 0.74 -11.76 -30.76
N THR A 28 -0.09 -10.75 -30.47
CA THR A 28 -0.76 -9.94 -31.50
C THR A 28 0.25 -9.14 -32.33
N ILE A 29 1.26 -8.53 -31.69
CA ILE A 29 2.35 -7.85 -32.42
C ILE A 29 3.05 -8.84 -33.36
N GLU A 30 3.37 -10.05 -32.88
CA GLU A 30 4.04 -11.07 -33.69
C GLU A 30 3.18 -11.54 -34.87
N GLU A 31 1.89 -11.79 -34.64
CA GLU A 31 0.97 -12.32 -35.66
C GLU A 31 0.83 -11.37 -36.86
N HIS A 32 0.83 -10.07 -36.58
CA HIS A 32 0.58 -9.01 -37.55
C HIS A 32 1.85 -8.41 -38.14
N ALA A 33 2.95 -8.39 -37.40
CA ALA A 33 4.23 -7.98 -37.94
C ALA A 33 4.65 -8.94 -39.06
N TYR A 34 4.91 -8.39 -40.23
CA TYR A 34 5.16 -9.04 -41.50
C TYR A 34 6.42 -9.89 -41.46
N PHE A 35 6.28 -11.08 -40.92
CA PHE A 35 7.32 -12.11 -40.93
C PHE A 35 6.91 -13.35 -41.73
N LYS A 36 5.65 -13.45 -42.18
CA LYS A 36 5.13 -14.64 -42.89
C LYS A 36 5.78 -14.92 -44.26
N LYS A 37 6.44 -13.94 -44.90
CA LYS A 37 7.29 -14.17 -46.11
C LYS A 37 8.74 -14.61 -45.82
N PHE A 38 9.17 -14.60 -44.55
CA PHE A 38 10.51 -15.04 -44.09
C PHE A 38 10.54 -16.50 -43.57
N ASN A 39 9.49 -17.25 -43.92
CA ASN A 39 9.00 -18.52 -43.35
C ASN A 39 9.97 -19.72 -43.32
N LYS A 40 11.22 -19.62 -43.76
CA LYS A 40 12.17 -20.75 -43.80
C LYS A 40 13.18 -20.79 -42.65
N LYS A 41 13.59 -19.64 -42.10
CA LYS A 41 14.51 -19.58 -40.95
C LYS A 41 13.76 -19.63 -39.60
N TRP A 42 12.64 -18.92 -39.46
CA TRP A 42 11.82 -18.96 -38.24
C TRP A 42 11.14 -20.31 -38.01
N LYS A 43 10.50 -20.89 -39.05
CA LYS A 43 9.91 -22.26 -38.98
C LYS A 43 10.90 -23.37 -38.67
N LYS A 44 12.16 -23.24 -39.11
CA LYS A 44 13.19 -24.24 -38.81
C LYS A 44 13.68 -24.21 -37.37
N THR A 45 13.40 -23.14 -36.63
CA THR A 45 14.10 -22.88 -35.38
C THR A 45 13.20 -22.57 -34.19
N LYS A 46 11.97 -22.03 -34.35
CA LYS A 46 11.24 -21.47 -33.19
C LYS A 46 9.69 -21.46 -33.22
N GLU A 47 8.98 -21.75 -34.32
CA GLU A 47 7.51 -21.49 -34.38
C GLU A 47 6.68 -22.30 -33.35
N VAL A 48 7.03 -23.56 -33.07
CA VAL A 48 6.27 -24.40 -32.10
C VAL A 48 6.66 -24.12 -30.64
N ASP A 49 7.89 -23.68 -30.39
CA ASP A 49 8.37 -23.39 -29.04
C ASP A 49 8.11 -21.94 -28.62
N TRP A 50 7.95 -21.00 -29.56
CA TRP A 50 7.83 -19.58 -29.26
C TRP A 50 6.49 -19.19 -28.63
N GLU A 51 5.37 -19.48 -29.30
CA GLU A 51 4.03 -19.16 -28.76
C GLU A 51 3.85 -19.81 -27.40
N LYS A 52 4.30 -21.07 -27.29
CA LYS A 52 4.34 -21.80 -26.03
C LYS A 52 5.22 -21.09 -24.97
N SER A 53 6.41 -20.62 -25.33
CA SER A 53 7.29 -19.87 -24.41
C SER A 53 6.65 -18.57 -23.93
N VAL A 54 5.93 -17.84 -24.79
CA VAL A 54 5.19 -16.64 -24.39
C VAL A 54 4.04 -17.02 -23.46
N GLN A 55 3.27 -18.04 -23.80
CA GLN A 55 2.15 -18.54 -22.98
C GLN A 55 2.62 -19.07 -21.61
N GLU A 56 3.78 -19.71 -21.55
CA GLU A 56 4.37 -20.27 -20.33
C GLU A 56 5.18 -19.25 -19.52
N ALA A 57 5.42 -18.03 -20.03
CA ALA A 57 6.16 -17.00 -19.29
C ALA A 57 5.45 -16.63 -17.97
N GLU A 58 6.14 -16.78 -16.85
CA GLU A 58 5.61 -16.54 -15.50
C GLU A 58 5.96 -15.15 -14.97
N SER A 59 6.86 -14.44 -15.65
CA SER A 59 7.39 -13.14 -15.21
C SER A 59 7.51 -12.11 -16.33
N ILE A 60 7.63 -10.83 -15.94
CA ILE A 60 7.87 -9.75 -16.88
C ILE A 60 9.29 -9.78 -17.45
N GLU A 61 10.25 -10.27 -16.67
CA GLU A 61 11.63 -10.47 -17.11
C GLU A 61 11.71 -11.48 -18.26
N GLU A 62 10.94 -12.57 -18.17
CA GLU A 62 10.82 -13.55 -19.25
C GLU A 62 10.15 -12.96 -20.49
N LEU A 63 9.07 -12.20 -20.33
CA LEU A 63 8.40 -11.51 -21.44
C LEU A 63 9.31 -10.48 -22.12
N ASN A 64 10.06 -9.69 -21.34
CA ASN A 64 11.08 -8.78 -21.86
C ASN A 64 12.14 -9.52 -22.66
N LYS A 65 12.67 -10.62 -22.13
CA LYS A 65 13.68 -11.43 -22.82
C LYS A 65 13.15 -11.96 -24.13
N LEU A 66 11.95 -12.55 -24.12
CA LEU A 66 11.28 -13.05 -25.31
C LEU A 66 11.14 -11.92 -26.32
N PHE A 67 10.49 -10.80 -25.96
CA PHE A 67 10.30 -9.68 -26.87
C PHE A 67 11.63 -9.15 -27.44
N ASN A 68 12.68 -9.02 -26.63
CA ASN A 68 13.98 -8.54 -27.09
C ASN A 68 14.61 -9.52 -28.10
N GLU A 69 14.52 -10.83 -27.85
CA GLU A 69 14.95 -11.85 -28.83
C GLU A 69 14.16 -11.74 -30.16
N TYR A 70 12.86 -11.46 -30.06
CA TYR A 70 12.00 -11.24 -31.23
C TYR A 70 12.38 -9.96 -31.99
N SER A 71 12.55 -8.84 -31.29
CA SER A 71 12.93 -7.54 -31.85
C SER A 71 14.30 -7.60 -32.54
N ASP A 72 15.28 -8.28 -31.94
CA ASP A 72 16.61 -8.49 -32.52
C ASP A 72 16.54 -9.30 -33.82
N LEU A 73 15.74 -10.36 -33.84
CA LEU A 73 15.55 -11.16 -35.05
C LEU A 73 14.82 -10.35 -36.12
N PHE A 74 13.80 -9.59 -35.73
CA PHE A 74 13.09 -8.70 -36.64
C PHE A 74 14.06 -7.72 -37.30
N ALA A 75 14.91 -7.05 -36.50
CA ALA A 75 15.91 -6.09 -36.99
C ALA A 75 16.90 -6.68 -38.00
N GLN A 76 17.37 -7.91 -37.77
CA GLN A 76 18.27 -8.61 -38.70
C GLN A 76 17.64 -8.87 -40.07
N THR A 77 16.31 -8.88 -40.17
CA THR A 77 15.59 -9.28 -41.38
C THR A 77 14.91 -8.12 -42.11
N SER A 78 14.44 -7.11 -41.38
CA SER A 78 13.67 -5.99 -41.91
C SER A 78 14.48 -4.70 -42.03
N SER A 79 15.71 -4.65 -41.49
CA SER A 79 16.49 -3.42 -41.30
C SER A 79 15.76 -2.36 -40.44
N PHE A 80 14.75 -2.79 -39.67
CA PHE A 80 13.99 -1.97 -38.72
C PHE A 80 14.04 -2.63 -37.34
N SER A 81 14.37 -1.87 -36.29
CA SER A 81 14.34 -2.36 -34.91
C SER A 81 13.12 -1.82 -34.18
N MET A 82 12.43 -2.69 -33.45
CA MET A 82 11.34 -2.31 -32.54
C MET A 82 11.87 -1.78 -31.19
N GLY A 83 13.20 -1.75 -30.99
CA GLY A 83 13.82 -1.43 -29.70
C GLY A 83 13.76 -2.59 -28.71
N ASN A 84 14.35 -2.39 -27.52
CA ASN A 84 14.29 -3.34 -26.41
C ASN A 84 13.33 -2.86 -25.33
N SER A 85 12.55 -3.79 -24.78
CA SER A 85 11.75 -3.57 -23.60
C SER A 85 12.57 -3.76 -22.32
N THR A 86 12.36 -2.87 -21.37
CA THR A 86 12.91 -2.92 -20.00
C THR A 86 11.80 -2.72 -18.96
N ALA A 87 10.57 -3.11 -19.29
CA ALA A 87 9.42 -2.94 -18.42
C ALA A 87 9.61 -3.67 -17.08
N THR A 88 9.23 -3.03 -15.99
CA THR A 88 9.34 -3.60 -14.63
C THR A 88 8.06 -4.26 -14.13
N ASN A 89 6.98 -4.13 -14.90
CA ASN A 89 5.68 -4.74 -14.64
C ASN A 89 4.88 -4.88 -15.94
N GLU A 90 3.78 -5.63 -15.88
CA GLU A 90 2.92 -5.99 -17.01
C GLU A 90 2.29 -4.76 -17.67
N ILE A 91 1.92 -3.75 -16.89
CA ILE A 91 1.32 -2.51 -17.41
C ILE A 91 2.32 -1.70 -18.23
N GLU A 92 3.56 -1.56 -17.73
CA GLU A 92 4.65 -0.92 -18.49
C GLU A 92 4.96 -1.67 -19.78
N PHE A 93 4.86 -3.01 -19.76
CA PHE A 93 5.09 -3.82 -20.95
C PHE A 93 3.97 -3.67 -21.99
N ILE A 94 2.70 -3.64 -21.56
CA ILE A 94 1.56 -3.36 -22.43
C ILE A 94 1.68 -1.96 -23.05
N GLU A 95 2.04 -0.95 -22.26
CA GLU A 95 2.30 0.42 -22.74
C GLU A 95 3.43 0.43 -23.79
N TYR A 96 4.47 -0.37 -23.56
CA TYR A 96 5.56 -0.54 -24.51
C TYR A 96 5.11 -1.26 -25.81
N MET A 97 4.23 -2.26 -25.74
CA MET A 97 3.65 -2.92 -26.94
C MET A 97 2.82 -1.95 -27.78
N ILE A 98 2.01 -1.10 -27.15
CA ILE A 98 1.27 -0.04 -27.85
C ILE A 98 2.24 0.91 -28.56
N LYS A 99 3.34 1.29 -27.91
CA LYS A 99 4.38 2.12 -28.52
C LYS A 99 5.04 1.42 -29.71
N VAL A 100 5.33 0.12 -29.60
CA VAL A 100 5.89 -0.69 -30.70
C VAL A 100 4.95 -0.69 -31.91
N GLU A 101 3.65 -0.92 -31.70
CA GLU A 101 2.66 -0.84 -32.79
C GLU A 101 2.67 0.55 -33.44
N GLY A 102 2.69 1.62 -32.64
CA GLY A 102 2.68 3.00 -33.15
C GLY A 102 3.88 3.38 -34.01
N VAL A 103 5.01 2.66 -33.89
CA VAL A 103 6.20 2.86 -34.74
C VAL A 103 6.32 1.81 -35.85
N LEU A 104 5.47 0.78 -35.85
CA LEU A 104 5.50 -0.28 -36.84
C LEU A 104 4.87 0.21 -38.15
N ALA A 105 5.73 0.55 -39.12
CA ALA A 105 5.29 1.02 -40.43
C ALA A 105 4.34 0.02 -41.11
N ASN A 106 3.40 0.51 -41.93
CA ASN A 106 2.41 -0.32 -42.62
C ASN A 106 3.06 -1.41 -43.51
N ASP A 107 4.22 -1.13 -44.08
CA ASP A 107 4.99 -2.10 -44.87
C ASP A 107 5.44 -3.31 -44.04
N PHE A 108 5.56 -3.14 -42.73
CA PHE A 108 5.91 -4.18 -41.76
C PHE A 108 4.70 -4.81 -41.08
N ALA A 109 3.47 -4.41 -41.40
CA ALA A 109 2.26 -5.08 -40.95
C ALA A 109 1.11 -4.80 -41.95
N PRO A 110 1.24 -5.28 -43.20
CA PRO A 110 0.35 -4.92 -44.30
C PRO A 110 -1.03 -5.56 -44.18
N ASP A 111 -1.14 -6.65 -43.43
CA ASP A 111 -2.39 -7.36 -43.18
C ASP A 111 -3.09 -6.87 -41.89
N TRP A 112 -2.48 -5.92 -41.16
CA TRP A 112 -3.08 -5.32 -39.96
C TRP A 112 -3.74 -4.00 -40.30
N SER A 113 -5.06 -4.04 -40.48
CA SER A 113 -5.84 -2.87 -40.88
C SER A 113 -5.76 -1.76 -39.83
N GLU A 114 -5.88 -0.50 -40.26
CA GLU A 114 -5.87 0.65 -39.35
C GLU A 114 -7.04 0.59 -38.35
N GLU A 115 -8.20 0.06 -38.76
CA GLU A 115 -9.35 -0.14 -37.89
C GLU A 115 -9.05 -1.16 -36.78
N ASP A 116 -8.43 -2.29 -37.13
CA ASP A 116 -8.04 -3.32 -36.16
C ASP A 116 -6.94 -2.83 -35.21
N ARG A 117 -5.98 -2.04 -35.72
CA ARG A 117 -4.93 -1.39 -34.89
C ARG A 117 -5.54 -0.43 -33.89
N MET A 118 -6.46 0.43 -34.33
CA MET A 118 -7.18 1.35 -33.45
C MET A 118 -7.98 0.62 -32.39
N LYS A 119 -8.69 -0.45 -32.77
CA LYS A 119 -9.45 -1.28 -31.83
C LYS A 119 -8.55 -1.94 -30.80
N TRP A 120 -7.47 -2.59 -31.24
CA TRP A 120 -6.51 -3.26 -30.35
C TRP A 120 -5.85 -2.28 -29.37
N ARG A 121 -5.41 -1.10 -29.85
CA ARG A 121 -4.88 -0.03 -28.98
C ARG A 121 -5.92 0.40 -27.94
N GLY A 122 -7.15 0.66 -28.38
CA GLY A 122 -8.23 1.08 -27.48
C GLY A 122 -8.54 0.06 -26.39
N GLU A 123 -8.58 -1.23 -26.73
CA GLU A 123 -8.79 -2.33 -25.77
C GLU A 123 -7.66 -2.40 -24.73
N LEU A 124 -6.40 -2.25 -25.13
CA LEU A 124 -5.26 -2.26 -24.21
C LEU A 124 -5.20 -0.98 -23.34
N GLU A 125 -5.51 0.18 -23.90
CA GLU A 125 -5.58 1.44 -23.16
C GLU A 125 -6.68 1.40 -22.09
N GLU A 126 -7.88 0.92 -22.45
CA GLU A 126 -8.98 0.72 -21.51
C GLU A 126 -8.59 -0.25 -20.39
N PHE A 127 -7.96 -1.38 -20.75
CA PHE A 127 -7.44 -2.35 -19.78
C PHE A 127 -6.45 -1.71 -18.80
N MET A 128 -5.46 -0.96 -19.29
CA MET A 128 -4.47 -0.29 -18.45
C MET A 128 -5.11 0.71 -17.47
N VAL A 129 -6.12 1.47 -17.91
CA VAL A 129 -6.86 2.41 -17.05
C VAL A 129 -7.57 1.64 -15.94
N LEU A 130 -8.31 0.59 -16.28
CA LEU A 130 -9.04 -0.24 -15.32
C LEU A 130 -8.10 -0.87 -14.29
N GLU A 131 -6.96 -1.40 -14.73
CA GLU A 131 -5.98 -2.01 -13.82
C GLU A 131 -5.32 -1.00 -12.88
N LYS A 132 -4.95 0.18 -13.40
CA LYS A 132 -4.42 1.28 -12.56
C LYS A 132 -5.46 1.71 -11.51
N GLU A 133 -6.74 1.78 -11.87
CA GLU A 133 -7.81 2.08 -10.91
C GLU A 133 -8.03 0.97 -9.89
N ASN A 134 -8.02 -0.30 -10.32
CA ASN A 134 -8.19 -1.45 -9.44
C ASN A 134 -7.06 -1.53 -8.41
N LYS A 135 -5.81 -1.33 -8.83
CA LYS A 135 -4.65 -1.24 -7.94
C LYS A 135 -4.85 -0.15 -6.89
N LYS A 136 -5.24 1.05 -7.32
CA LYS A 136 -5.54 2.17 -6.42
C LYS A 136 -6.66 1.85 -5.41
N LYS A 137 -7.75 1.21 -5.85
CA LYS A 137 -8.86 0.78 -4.97
C LYS A 137 -8.41 -0.29 -3.97
N LYS A 138 -7.59 -1.25 -4.41
CA LYS A 138 -7.03 -2.31 -3.55
C LYS A 138 -6.13 -1.73 -2.48
N ASP A 139 -5.24 -0.81 -2.85
CA ASP A 139 -4.36 -0.12 -1.90
C ASP A 139 -5.17 0.68 -0.89
N GLN A 140 -6.22 1.39 -1.33
CA GLN A 140 -7.15 2.10 -0.43
C GLN A 140 -7.88 1.16 0.53
N MET A 141 -8.38 0.02 0.04
CA MET A 141 -9.07 -0.97 0.87
C MET A 141 -8.12 -1.60 1.89
N ALA A 142 -6.88 -1.92 1.51
CA ALA A 142 -5.87 -2.44 2.42
C ALA A 142 -5.56 -1.44 3.55
N ARG A 143 -5.39 -0.15 3.21
CA ARG A 143 -5.21 0.93 4.19
C ARG A 143 -6.39 1.04 5.14
N PHE A 144 -7.61 1.01 4.60
CA PHE A 144 -8.83 1.05 5.41
C PHE A 144 -8.91 -0.14 6.39
N GLN A 145 -8.64 -1.36 5.92
CA GLN A 145 -8.63 -2.55 6.77
C GLN A 145 -7.59 -2.46 7.88
N LYS A 146 -6.38 -1.96 7.58
CA LYS A 146 -5.32 -1.74 8.58
C LYS A 146 -5.78 -0.76 9.66
N MET A 147 -6.35 0.38 9.26
CA MET A 147 -6.90 1.39 10.18
C MET A 147 -8.01 0.81 11.06
N THR A 148 -8.98 0.11 10.47
CA THR A 148 -10.09 -0.51 11.23
C THR A 148 -9.58 -1.51 12.26
N ALA A 149 -8.56 -2.31 11.93
CA ALA A 149 -7.96 -3.25 12.86
C ALA A 149 -7.25 -2.54 14.03
N MET A 150 -6.52 -1.45 13.77
CA MET A 150 -5.89 -0.62 14.80
C MET A 150 -6.92 -0.03 15.76
N VAL A 151 -7.96 0.62 15.22
CA VAL A 151 -9.03 1.26 16.00
C VAL A 151 -9.76 0.23 16.86
N ALA A 152 -10.13 -0.91 16.29
CA ALA A 152 -10.84 -1.96 17.02
C ALA A 152 -9.99 -2.55 18.17
N ASP A 153 -8.70 -2.80 17.94
CA ASP A 153 -7.83 -3.36 18.97
C ASP A 153 -7.51 -2.32 20.07
N PHE A 154 -7.33 -1.05 19.70
CA PHE A 154 -7.18 0.04 20.67
C PHE A 154 -8.45 0.22 21.50
N SER A 155 -9.63 0.26 20.89
CA SER A 155 -10.93 0.33 21.59
C SER A 155 -11.08 -0.77 22.63
N LYS A 156 -10.63 -1.99 22.31
CA LYS A 156 -10.67 -3.12 23.24
C LYS A 156 -9.68 -3.00 24.40
N LYS A 157 -8.49 -2.43 24.18
CA LYS A 157 -7.38 -2.43 25.15
C LYS A 157 -7.29 -1.15 25.98
N PHE A 158 -7.67 -0.01 25.41
CA PHE A 158 -7.58 1.28 26.07
C PHE A 158 -8.28 1.33 27.44
N PRO A 159 -9.49 0.78 27.65
CA PRO A 159 -10.15 0.82 28.97
C PRO A 159 -9.29 0.17 30.07
N LYS A 160 -8.63 -0.95 29.76
CA LYS A 160 -7.73 -1.66 30.67
C LYS A 160 -6.47 -0.85 30.94
N ILE A 161 -5.84 -0.29 29.90
CA ILE A 161 -4.67 0.58 30.01
C ILE A 161 -4.98 1.79 30.89
N TRP A 162 -6.15 2.38 30.69
CA TRP A 162 -6.59 3.54 31.45
C TRP A 162 -6.83 3.20 32.92
N GLU A 163 -7.45 2.06 33.21
CA GLU A 163 -7.63 1.60 34.60
C GLU A 163 -6.28 1.31 35.29
N ASP A 164 -5.40 0.55 34.62
CA ASP A 164 -4.08 0.21 35.16
C ASP A 164 -3.23 1.48 35.43
N SER A 165 -3.44 2.56 34.66
CA SER A 165 -2.77 3.86 34.89
C SER A 165 -3.18 4.54 36.19
N LYS A 166 -4.39 4.28 36.71
CA LYS A 166 -4.88 4.86 37.97
C LYS A 166 -4.23 4.18 39.17
N GLU A 167 -3.86 2.92 39.03
CA GLU A 167 -3.25 2.09 40.08
C GLU A 167 -1.72 2.19 40.12
N SER A 168 -1.12 2.99 39.23
CA SER A 168 0.34 3.07 39.04
C SER A 168 0.95 1.70 38.71
N ALA A 169 0.28 0.93 37.84
CA ALA A 169 0.58 -0.47 37.58
C ALA A 169 1.37 -0.74 36.28
N PHE A 170 1.85 0.29 35.57
CA PHE A 170 2.60 0.11 34.32
C PHE A 170 3.91 -0.65 34.52
N GLU A 171 4.52 -0.61 35.71
CA GLU A 171 5.69 -1.43 36.06
C GLU A 171 5.42 -2.94 35.95
N ASN A 172 4.16 -3.35 36.16
CA ASN A 172 3.74 -4.76 36.13
C ASN A 172 3.12 -5.16 34.80
N THR A 173 2.95 -4.22 33.85
CA THR A 173 2.31 -4.52 32.57
C THR A 173 3.32 -5.13 31.60
N SER A 174 3.60 -6.42 31.78
CA SER A 174 4.45 -7.19 30.87
C SER A 174 3.78 -7.30 29.49
N SER A 175 4.21 -6.44 28.57
CA SER A 175 3.87 -6.39 27.12
C SER A 175 2.39 -6.15 26.79
N ILE A 176 1.96 -4.88 26.82
CA ILE A 176 0.76 -4.47 26.08
C ILE A 176 1.11 -4.53 24.60
N ALA A 177 0.69 -5.59 23.90
CA ALA A 177 0.71 -5.58 22.44
C ALA A 177 -0.54 -4.87 21.93
N ILE A 178 -0.43 -3.95 20.97
CA ILE A 178 -1.58 -3.34 20.27
C ILE A 178 -1.37 -3.53 18.77
N VAL A 179 -2.40 -3.96 18.05
CA VAL A 179 -2.35 -4.19 16.59
C VAL A 179 -2.04 -2.86 15.89
N GLY A 180 -0.97 -2.86 15.10
CA GLY A 180 -0.47 -1.66 14.42
C GLY A 180 0.21 -0.64 15.33
N GLY A 181 0.29 -0.91 16.65
CA GLY A 181 1.17 -0.21 17.57
C GLY A 181 2.60 -0.69 17.39
N SER A 182 3.43 0.12 16.71
CA SER A 182 4.88 -0.01 16.74
C SER A 182 5.44 0.80 17.91
N GLU A 183 6.64 0.44 18.39
CA GLU A 183 7.35 1.20 19.43
C GLU A 183 6.56 1.37 20.75
N ILE A 184 5.91 0.31 21.22
CA ILE A 184 5.24 0.33 22.53
C ILE A 184 6.30 0.32 23.63
N ALA A 185 6.31 1.36 24.46
CA ALA A 185 7.33 1.55 25.48
C ALA A 185 6.74 2.11 26.77
N VAL A 186 7.23 1.63 27.91
CA VAL A 186 7.02 2.27 29.22
C VAL A 186 8.30 3.03 29.56
N THR A 187 8.18 4.32 29.84
CA THR A 187 9.30 5.19 30.22
C THR A 187 9.00 5.84 31.57
N LYS A 188 10.04 6.16 32.34
CA LYS A 188 9.91 6.89 33.61
C LYS A 188 10.57 8.24 33.49
N ASP A 189 9.94 9.26 34.07
CA ASP A 189 10.55 10.56 34.21
C ASP A 189 11.54 10.61 35.39
N GLN A 190 12.16 11.78 35.60
CA GLN A 190 13.11 12.01 36.70
C GLN A 190 12.50 11.88 38.11
N TYR A 191 11.17 11.87 38.21
CA TYR A 191 10.42 11.73 39.46
C TYR A 191 9.87 10.32 39.65
N GLY A 192 10.15 9.40 38.71
CA GLY A 192 9.71 8.01 38.76
C GLY A 192 8.31 7.76 38.20
N VAL A 193 7.65 8.77 37.61
CA VAL A 193 6.30 8.63 37.05
C VAL A 193 6.37 7.87 35.73
N ALA A 194 5.64 6.76 35.61
CA ALA A 194 5.66 5.96 34.39
C ALA A 194 4.68 6.50 33.32
N SER A 195 5.09 6.36 32.06
CA SER A 195 4.29 6.69 30.88
C SER A 195 4.36 5.56 29.87
N LEU A 196 3.19 5.03 29.50
CA LEU A 196 3.04 4.12 28.37
C LEU A 196 2.87 4.94 27.08
N SER A 197 3.74 4.71 26.11
CA SER A 197 3.65 5.28 24.77
C SER A 197 3.31 4.18 23.76
N VAL A 198 2.39 4.48 22.85
CA VAL A 198 2.03 3.63 21.71
C VAL A 198 2.10 4.48 20.45
N PHE A 199 2.88 4.05 19.46
CA PHE A 199 2.93 4.72 18.15
C PHE A 199 2.22 3.87 17.11
N PHE A 200 1.28 4.47 16.38
CA PHE A 200 0.57 3.84 15.28
C PHE A 200 1.16 4.32 13.96
N ASP A 201 1.85 3.42 13.27
CA ASP A 201 2.48 3.70 11.98
C ASP A 201 1.46 3.68 10.84
N THR A 202 1.35 4.82 10.14
CA THR A 202 0.47 5.04 9.00
C THR A 202 1.23 5.14 7.68
N GLU A 203 2.47 4.62 7.62
CA GLU A 203 3.27 4.51 6.38
C GLU A 203 3.40 5.86 5.63
N ASP A 204 3.65 6.93 6.40
CA ASP A 204 3.73 8.31 5.90
C ASP A 204 2.46 8.89 5.25
N ASP A 205 1.31 8.22 5.40
CA ASP A 205 0.01 8.70 4.92
C ASP A 205 -0.64 9.68 5.91
N ALA A 206 -0.53 10.98 5.61
CA ALA A 206 -1.08 12.05 6.44
C ALA A 206 -2.61 11.97 6.63
N LYS A 207 -3.36 11.56 5.59
CA LYS A 207 -4.82 11.45 5.68
C LYS A 207 -5.24 10.28 6.57
N MET A 208 -4.48 9.19 6.53
CA MET A 208 -4.68 8.06 7.42
C MET A 208 -4.36 8.45 8.87
N ALA A 209 -3.28 9.19 9.11
CA ALA A 209 -2.92 9.68 10.43
C ALA A 209 -3.98 10.61 11.04
N GLU A 210 -4.51 11.54 10.26
CA GLU A 210 -5.60 12.44 10.69
C GLU A 210 -6.85 11.65 11.09
N LYS A 211 -7.33 10.76 10.22
CA LYS A 211 -8.52 9.93 10.51
C LYS A 211 -8.31 9.00 11.70
N LEU A 212 -7.15 8.35 11.78
CA LEU A 212 -6.82 7.49 12.90
C LEU A 212 -6.81 8.30 14.20
N MET A 213 -6.21 9.50 14.21
CA MET A 213 -6.23 10.38 15.38
C MET A 213 -7.65 10.73 15.82
N GLU A 214 -8.55 11.05 14.88
CA GLU A 214 -9.96 11.34 15.18
C GLU A 214 -10.68 10.16 15.85
N GLU A 215 -10.52 8.94 15.31
CA GLU A 215 -11.14 7.73 15.87
C GLU A 215 -10.58 7.36 17.26
N LEU A 216 -9.26 7.46 17.43
CA LEU A 216 -8.64 7.18 18.74
C LEU A 216 -9.03 8.24 19.79
N VAL A 217 -9.24 9.49 19.39
CA VAL A 217 -9.76 10.56 20.26
C VAL A 217 -11.15 10.20 20.79
N LEU A 218 -12.06 9.71 19.94
CA LEU A 218 -13.40 9.30 20.38
C LEU A 218 -13.32 8.19 21.44
N ILE A 219 -12.46 7.20 21.23
CA ILE A 219 -12.24 6.11 22.19
C ILE A 219 -11.71 6.64 23.53
N ILE A 220 -10.78 7.59 23.48
CA ILE A 220 -10.24 8.22 24.70
C ILE A 220 -11.36 8.95 25.44
N GLU A 221 -12.14 9.78 24.75
CA GLU A 221 -13.23 10.59 25.31
C GLU A 221 -14.33 9.76 25.95
N GLU A 222 -14.65 8.59 25.38
CA GLU A 222 -15.63 7.65 25.93
C GLU A 222 -15.17 6.99 27.25
N ASN A 223 -13.86 6.90 27.49
CA ASN A 223 -13.28 6.17 28.61
C ASN A 223 -12.74 7.06 29.74
N VAL A 224 -12.37 8.32 29.45
CA VAL A 224 -11.99 9.27 30.49
C VAL A 224 -13.22 9.68 31.31
N GLU A 225 -13.06 9.74 32.63
CA GLU A 225 -14.18 10.02 33.53
C GLU A 225 -14.62 11.49 33.48
N LYS A 226 -15.81 11.77 34.02
CA LYS A 226 -16.27 13.16 34.21
C LYS A 226 -15.27 13.94 35.06
N GLY A 227 -14.91 15.14 34.61
CA GLY A 227 -13.92 16.01 35.24
C GLY A 227 -12.59 16.11 34.49
N TYR A 228 -12.36 15.25 33.49
CA TYR A 228 -11.30 15.46 32.51
C TYR A 228 -11.71 16.50 31.47
N LYS A 229 -10.79 17.41 31.13
CA LYS A 229 -10.94 18.34 30.01
C LYS A 229 -9.87 18.10 28.95
N GLN A 230 -10.28 18.25 27.70
CA GLN A 230 -9.37 18.30 26.58
C GLN A 230 -8.73 19.69 26.51
N GLY A 231 -7.40 19.73 26.55
CA GLY A 231 -6.58 20.89 26.24
C GLY A 231 -5.63 20.60 25.08
N ASN A 232 -4.93 21.64 24.64
CA ASN A 232 -3.82 21.51 23.71
C ASN A 232 -2.51 21.72 24.49
N ASP A 233 -1.54 20.84 24.26
CA ASP A 233 -0.21 20.90 24.84
C ASP A 233 0.82 21.15 23.72
N MET A 234 1.76 22.07 23.96
CA MET A 234 2.77 22.44 22.97
C MET A 234 3.94 21.49 23.05
N ASP A 235 4.19 20.75 21.97
CA ASP A 235 5.28 19.79 21.89
C ASP A 235 5.82 19.74 20.46
N ALA A 236 7.10 20.07 20.29
CA ALA A 236 7.77 20.20 18.99
C ALA A 236 7.90 18.87 18.23
N GLU A 237 7.70 17.73 18.90
CA GLU A 237 7.69 16.40 18.26
C GLU A 237 6.47 16.23 17.33
N TYR A 238 5.40 17.01 17.56
CA TYR A 238 4.09 16.84 16.92
C TYR A 238 3.85 17.84 15.79
N THR A 239 2.99 17.46 14.84
CA THR A 239 2.55 18.32 13.74
C THR A 239 1.90 19.60 14.29
N GLY A 240 2.32 20.77 13.78
CA GLY A 240 1.87 22.06 14.31
C GLY A 240 2.39 22.38 15.71
N SER A 241 3.35 21.60 16.22
CA SER A 241 3.86 21.67 17.61
C SER A 241 2.76 21.49 18.66
N MET A 242 1.74 20.69 18.36
CA MET A 242 0.55 20.57 19.18
C MET A 242 0.10 19.12 19.30
N ARG A 243 -0.25 18.72 20.52
CA ARG A 243 -0.96 17.47 20.81
C ARG A 243 -2.18 17.75 21.67
N LYS A 244 -3.20 16.92 21.56
CA LYS A 244 -4.35 16.95 22.48
C LYS A 244 -3.93 16.30 23.79
N LYS A 245 -4.32 16.87 24.92
CA LYS A 245 -4.08 16.33 26.25
C LYS A 245 -5.38 16.32 27.04
N TYR A 246 -5.72 15.18 27.62
CA TYR A 246 -6.84 15.03 28.53
C TYR A 246 -6.28 14.96 29.96
N GLN A 247 -6.70 15.90 30.78
CA GLN A 247 -6.25 16.04 32.16
C GLN A 247 -7.43 16.36 33.06
N PHE A 248 -7.43 15.80 34.27
CA PHE A 248 -8.43 16.10 35.29
C PHE A 248 -8.28 17.56 35.76
N GLU A 249 -9.39 18.29 35.86
CA GLU A 249 -9.39 19.64 36.43
C GLU A 249 -9.93 19.60 37.87
N GLY A 250 -9.00 19.54 38.83
CA GLY A 250 -9.31 19.73 40.25
C GLY A 250 -9.24 21.20 40.67
N GLU A 251 -9.85 21.54 41.80
CA GLU A 251 -9.75 22.90 42.37
C GLU A 251 -8.33 23.21 42.86
N LYS A 252 -7.58 22.16 43.20
CA LYS A 252 -6.18 22.25 43.64
C LYS A 252 -5.27 21.43 42.72
N PHE A 253 -4.03 21.91 42.56
CA PHE A 253 -3.00 21.19 41.81
C PHE A 253 -2.79 19.76 42.31
N ALA A 254 -2.79 19.55 43.63
CA ALA A 254 -2.61 18.23 44.24
C ALA A 254 -3.72 17.23 43.86
N GLU A 255 -4.94 17.70 43.57
CA GLU A 255 -6.05 16.84 43.14
C GLU A 255 -5.86 16.43 41.68
N THR A 256 -5.40 17.36 40.85
CA THR A 256 -5.07 17.13 39.44
C THR A 256 -3.88 16.16 39.30
N ALA A 257 -2.84 16.32 40.11
CA ALA A 257 -1.63 15.49 40.06
C ALA A 257 -1.83 14.05 40.58
N LYS A 258 -2.95 13.76 41.25
CA LYS A 258 -3.36 12.41 41.70
C LYS A 258 -4.14 11.63 40.65
N LYS A 259 -4.27 12.16 39.44
CA LYS A 259 -5.03 11.56 38.35
C LYS A 259 -4.11 11.34 37.13
N PRO A 260 -4.29 10.23 36.40
CA PRO A 260 -3.52 9.99 35.19
C PRO A 260 -3.82 11.04 34.12
N THR A 261 -3.00 11.08 33.07
CA THR A 261 -3.27 11.91 31.89
C THR A 261 -3.10 11.09 30.62
N VAL A 262 -3.75 11.51 29.55
CA VAL A 262 -3.54 10.92 28.22
C VAL A 262 -3.31 12.03 27.21
N ALA A 263 -2.25 11.89 26.41
CA ALA A 263 -1.90 12.79 25.32
C ALA A 263 -1.91 12.04 23.99
N ILE A 264 -2.39 12.69 22.93
CA ILE A 264 -2.46 12.12 21.59
C ILE A 264 -2.14 13.17 20.53
N GLY A 265 -1.36 12.78 19.52
CA GLY A 265 -1.11 13.64 18.37
C GLY A 265 -0.38 12.93 17.24
N VAL A 266 -0.30 13.59 16.08
CA VAL A 266 0.46 13.12 14.92
C VAL A 266 1.91 13.58 15.03
N LEU A 267 2.87 12.66 14.91
CA LEU A 267 4.29 12.98 14.91
C LEU A 267 4.71 13.68 13.62
N LYS A 268 5.54 14.73 13.74
CA LYS A 268 6.02 15.52 12.59
C LYS A 268 6.90 14.71 11.64
N ASN A 269 7.76 13.84 12.19
CA ASN A 269 8.83 13.16 11.42
C ASN A 269 8.45 11.76 10.93
N LYS A 270 7.47 11.11 11.57
CA LYS A 270 7.03 9.74 11.23
C LYS A 270 5.58 9.68 10.72
N LYS A 271 4.91 10.83 10.63
CA LYS A 271 3.52 11.02 10.19
C LYS A 271 2.54 9.95 10.68
N GLY A 272 2.72 9.44 11.89
CA GLY A 272 1.84 8.47 12.55
C GLY A 272 1.32 9.02 13.87
N VAL A 273 0.38 8.30 14.50
CA VAL A 273 -0.32 8.78 15.70
C VAL A 273 0.36 8.23 16.95
N LYS A 274 0.80 9.09 17.87
CA LYS A 274 1.37 8.69 19.15
C LYS A 274 0.37 8.96 20.27
N VAL A 275 0.04 7.93 21.03
CA VAL A 275 -0.75 8.01 22.26
C VAL A 275 0.17 7.79 23.44
N VAL A 276 0.09 8.65 24.45
CA VAL A 276 0.87 8.58 25.68
C VAL A 276 -0.08 8.60 26.86
N VAL A 277 -0.10 7.55 27.67
CA VAL A 277 -0.83 7.50 28.94
C VAL A 277 0.18 7.61 30.07
N THR A 278 -0.02 8.56 30.97
CA THR A 278 0.91 8.88 32.06
C THR A 278 0.20 8.64 33.39
N GLU A 279 0.86 7.93 34.30
CA GLU A 279 0.37 7.66 35.66
C GLU A 279 0.29 8.96 36.50
N PRO A 280 -0.46 8.95 37.62
CA PRO A 280 -0.43 10.02 38.62
C PRO A 280 0.98 10.30 39.15
N VAL A 281 1.24 11.57 39.46
CA VAL A 281 2.50 12.00 40.10
C VAL A 281 2.56 11.60 41.58
N PHE A 282 1.40 11.52 42.24
CA PHE A 282 1.27 11.17 43.66
C PHE A 282 0.49 9.85 43.84
N GLY A 283 1.03 8.75 43.29
CA GLY A 283 0.45 7.40 43.36
C GLY A 283 0.72 6.61 44.66
N HIS A 284 1.21 7.28 45.71
CA HIS A 284 1.51 6.68 47.02
C HIS A 284 0.87 7.50 48.15
#